data_AF-A0A9X0YQR1-F1
#
_entry.id   AF-A0A9X0YQR1-F1
#
_cell.length_a   1.000
_cell.length_b   1.000
_cell.length_c   1.000
_cell.angle_alpha   90.00
_cell.angle_beta   90.00
_cell.angle_gamma   90.00
#
_symmetry.space_group_name_H-M   'P 1'
#
loop_
_entity.id
_entity.type
_entity.pdbx_description
1 polymer ?
#
loop_
_entity_poly.entity_id
_entity_poly.type
_entity_poly.pdbx_seq_one_letter_code
_entity_poly.pdbx_strand_id
1 'polypeptide(L)'
;MDHLFWDNLASDYGIKAEVTKRDNKLKEIVESPSWVIEGVYFKWVAPSFDLADKIFILNTPISIQEERIWNRYEKRKAGILPTTKNETVESIQALIVWNRNYNTDLLPNFVRDSVYKDKMIQLADNESIFNYLTKYGLPRK
;
A
#
# COMPACT_ATOMS: atom_id res chain seq x y z
N MET A 1 -3.60 -3.58 -4.32
CA MET A 1 -4.62 -4.41 -3.63
C MET A 1 -6.05 -3.85 -3.62
N ASP A 2 -6.26 -2.54 -3.87
CA ASP A 2 -7.61 -1.93 -3.78
C ASP A 2 -8.68 -2.61 -4.65
N HIS A 3 -8.32 -3.04 -5.86
CA HIS A 3 -9.22 -3.73 -6.78
C HIS A 3 -9.71 -5.11 -6.27
N LEU A 4 -9.02 -5.68 -5.27
CA LEU A 4 -9.39 -6.94 -4.63
C LEU A 4 -10.09 -6.70 -3.29
N PHE A 5 -9.67 -5.68 -2.55
CA PHE A 5 -10.15 -5.41 -1.20
C PHE A 5 -11.55 -4.79 -1.19
N TRP A 6 -11.81 -3.88 -2.14
CA TRP A 6 -13.08 -3.15 -2.25
C TRP A 6 -14.01 -3.79 -3.26
N ASP A 7 -15.31 -3.68 -3.01
CA ASP A 7 -16.33 -3.98 -3.99
C ASP A 7 -16.43 -2.83 -4.99
N ASN A 8 -15.86 -3.04 -6.18
CA ASN A 8 -15.87 -2.03 -7.24
C ASN A 8 -17.22 -1.94 -7.98
N LEU A 9 -18.17 -2.85 -7.68
CA LEU A 9 -19.53 -2.79 -8.20
C LEU A 9 -20.48 -2.04 -7.26
N ALA A 10 -20.06 -1.77 -6.03
CA ALA A 10 -20.86 -1.05 -5.07
C ALA A 10 -20.96 0.44 -5.44
N SER A 11 -22.15 1.00 -5.22
CA SER A 11 -22.41 2.43 -5.42
C SER A 11 -21.73 3.31 -4.36
N ASP A 12 -21.50 2.78 -3.16
CA ASP A 12 -21.00 3.52 -2.01
C ASP A 12 -19.54 3.19 -1.67
N TYR A 13 -18.86 4.16 -1.05
CA TYR A 13 -17.50 3.95 -0.53
C TYR A 13 -17.47 3.04 0.70
N GLY A 14 -16.34 2.36 0.88
CA GLY A 14 -16.08 1.59 2.11
C GLY A 14 -16.69 0.19 2.11
N ILE A 15 -17.35 -0.22 1.03
CA ILE A 15 -17.89 -1.57 0.89
C ILE A 15 -16.76 -2.50 0.46
N LYS A 16 -16.43 -3.45 1.35
CA LYS A 16 -15.41 -4.46 1.10
C LYS A 16 -15.97 -5.55 0.17
N ALA A 17 -15.12 -6.09 -0.70
CA ALA A 17 -15.46 -7.27 -1.47
C ALA A 17 -15.76 -8.47 -0.54
N GLU A 18 -16.59 -9.40 -1.03
CA GLU A 18 -16.92 -10.65 -0.33
C GLU A 18 -15.65 -11.39 0.08
N VAL A 19 -15.63 -11.89 1.32
CA VAL A 19 -14.43 -12.41 1.99
C VAL A 19 -13.84 -13.56 1.21
N THR A 20 -14.66 -14.55 0.85
CA THR A 20 -14.23 -15.73 0.10
C THR A 20 -13.65 -15.34 -1.26
N LYS A 21 -14.29 -14.41 -1.97
CA LYS A 21 -13.86 -13.92 -3.27
C LYS A 21 -12.48 -13.25 -3.21
N ARG A 22 -12.25 -12.36 -2.25
CA ARG A 22 -10.95 -11.67 -2.15
C ARG A 22 -9.86 -12.61 -1.63
N ASP A 23 -10.18 -13.53 -0.72
CA ASP A 23 -9.23 -14.49 -0.15
C ASP A 23 -8.79 -15.51 -1.23
N ASN A 24 -9.71 -15.99 -2.06
CA ASN A 24 -9.37 -16.85 -3.21
C ASN A 24 -8.45 -16.13 -4.20
N LYS A 25 -8.74 -14.86 -4.53
CA LYS A 25 -7.86 -14.08 -5.41
C LYS A 25 -6.48 -13.85 -4.82
N LEU A 26 -6.37 -13.61 -3.51
CA LEU A 26 -5.08 -13.51 -2.84
C LEU A 26 -4.32 -14.84 -2.95
N LYS A 27 -5.00 -15.97 -2.74
CA LYS A 27 -4.42 -17.31 -2.90
C LYS A 27 -3.88 -17.54 -4.31
N GLU A 28 -4.67 -17.24 -5.35
CA GLU A 28 -4.25 -17.36 -6.75
C GLU A 28 -2.99 -16.53 -7.05
N ILE A 29 -2.88 -15.32 -6.49
CA ILE A 29 -1.70 -14.46 -6.66
C ILE A 29 -0.47 -15.09 -6.03
N VAL A 30 -0.57 -15.57 -4.79
CA VAL A 30 0.60 -16.11 -4.08
C VAL A 30 1.04 -17.48 -4.58
N GLU A 31 0.18 -18.20 -5.31
CA GLU A 31 0.51 -19.44 -6.03
C GLU A 31 1.24 -19.19 -7.36
N SER A 32 1.29 -17.94 -7.84
CA SER A 32 2.00 -17.60 -9.07
C SER A 32 3.53 -17.69 -8.89
N PRO A 33 4.31 -18.02 -9.95
CA PRO A 33 5.77 -18.19 -9.83
C PRO A 33 6.53 -16.95 -9.33
N SER A 34 6.00 -15.76 -9.61
CA SER A 34 6.48 -14.50 -9.05
C SER A 34 5.33 -13.52 -8.93
N TRP A 35 5.36 -12.70 -7.89
CA TRP A 35 4.30 -11.74 -7.60
C TRP A 35 4.84 -10.55 -6.81
N VAL A 36 4.12 -9.43 -6.91
CA VAL A 36 4.32 -8.26 -6.05
C VAL A 36 2.95 -7.87 -5.51
N ILE A 37 2.82 -7.82 -4.20
CA ILE A 37 1.63 -7.34 -3.51
C ILE A 37 1.97 -6.00 -2.85
N GLU A 38 1.21 -4.96 -3.22
CA GLU A 38 1.35 -3.61 -2.66
C GLU A 38 0.06 -3.11 -2.01
N GLY A 39 0.20 -2.46 -0.86
CA GLY A 39 -0.90 -1.80 -0.18
C GLY A 39 -0.70 -1.70 1.33
N VAL A 40 -1.75 -1.25 2.00
CA VAL A 40 -1.77 -0.93 3.44
C VAL A 40 -2.54 -1.96 4.27
N TYR A 41 -3.03 -3.03 3.64
CA TYR A 41 -3.96 -4.00 4.22
C TYR A 41 -3.24 -5.17 4.92
N PHE A 42 -2.17 -4.90 5.66
CA PHE A 42 -1.28 -5.93 6.21
C PHE A 42 -1.98 -7.02 7.05
N LYS A 43 -3.12 -6.71 7.69
CA LYS A 43 -3.93 -7.72 8.42
C LYS A 43 -4.55 -8.77 7.49
N TRP A 44 -5.05 -8.35 6.33
CA TRP A 44 -5.72 -9.25 5.39
C TRP A 44 -4.71 -10.00 4.52
N VAL A 45 -3.62 -9.35 4.11
CA VAL A 45 -2.60 -9.97 3.28
C VAL A 45 -1.59 -10.80 4.08
N ALA A 46 -1.84 -11.06 5.37
CA ALA A 46 -0.95 -11.84 6.22
C ALA A 46 -0.51 -13.19 5.62
N PRO A 47 -1.37 -13.97 4.93
CA PRO A 47 -0.95 -15.21 4.27
C PRO A 47 0.11 -15.02 3.18
N SER A 48 0.14 -13.85 2.52
CA SER A 48 1.19 -13.53 1.55
C SER A 48 2.53 -13.30 2.23
N PHE A 49 2.55 -12.82 3.46
CA PHE A 49 3.79 -12.62 4.18
C PHE A 49 4.47 -13.94 4.45
N ASP A 50 3.75 -15.02 4.78
CA ASP A 50 4.34 -16.36 4.96
C ASP A 50 5.16 -16.79 3.74
N LEU A 51 4.63 -16.54 2.54
CA LEU A 51 5.21 -16.96 1.26
C LEU A 51 6.18 -15.93 0.64
N ALA A 52 6.25 -14.71 1.17
CA ALA A 52 7.12 -13.66 0.64
C ALA A 52 8.59 -13.98 0.88
N ASP A 53 9.42 -13.86 -0.16
CA ASP A 53 10.88 -13.84 -0.02
C ASP A 53 11.37 -12.59 0.71
N LYS A 54 10.69 -11.46 0.46
CA LYS A 54 11.05 -10.12 0.93
C LYS A 54 9.80 -9.29 1.20
N ILE A 55 9.82 -8.54 2.28
CA ILE A 55 8.77 -7.58 2.65
C ILE A 55 9.40 -6.20 2.73
N PHE A 56 9.13 -5.35 1.74
CA PHE A 56 9.63 -3.97 1.74
C PHE A 56 8.65 -3.04 2.45
N ILE A 57 9.17 -2.25 3.37
CA ILE A 57 8.43 -1.24 4.12
C ILE A 57 8.98 0.12 3.75
N LEU A 58 8.13 0.96 3.17
CA LEU A 58 8.48 2.32 2.76
C LEU A 58 8.17 3.31 3.88
N ASN A 59 9.23 3.75 4.55
CA ASN A 59 9.22 4.78 5.59
C ASN A 59 9.49 6.16 4.98
N THR A 60 8.72 6.54 3.95
CA THR A 60 8.79 7.90 3.40
C THR A 60 8.43 8.91 4.50
N PRO A 61 9.15 10.02 4.69
CA PRO A 61 8.80 11.02 5.70
C PRO A 61 7.34 11.49 5.56
N ILE A 62 6.61 11.61 6.68
CA ILE A 62 5.19 12.00 6.70
C ILE A 62 4.98 13.32 5.96
N SER A 63 5.87 14.30 6.12
CA SER A 63 5.81 15.58 5.39
C SER A 63 5.79 15.41 3.88
N ILE A 64 6.60 14.52 3.33
CA ILE A 64 6.63 14.21 1.89
C ILE A 64 5.34 13.50 1.46
N GLN A 65 4.82 12.60 2.29
CA GLN A 65 3.54 11.93 2.00
C GLN A 65 2.39 12.94 1.95
N GLU A 66 2.31 13.85 2.92
CA GLU A 66 1.29 14.92 2.99
C GLU A 66 1.42 15.90 1.82
N GLU A 67 2.63 16.31 1.46
CA GLU A 67 2.89 17.12 0.27
C GLU A 67 2.37 16.43 -1.00
N ARG A 68 2.67 15.14 -1.20
CA ARG A 68 2.19 14.35 -2.35
C ARG A 68 0.66 14.22 -2.37
N ILE A 69 0.02 14.14 -1.21
CA ILE A 69 -1.45 14.09 -1.10
C ILE A 69 -2.05 15.42 -1.58
N TRP A 70 -1.56 16.55 -1.07
CA TRP A 70 -2.03 17.89 -1.48
C TRP A 70 -1.76 18.17 -2.96
N ASN A 71 -0.54 17.92 -3.42
CA ASN A 71 -0.12 18.18 -4.80
C ASN A 71 -0.95 17.34 -5.80
N ARG A 72 -1.32 16.11 -5.42
CA ARG A 72 -2.25 15.29 -6.21
C ARG A 72 -3.66 15.86 -6.26
N TYR A 73 -4.19 16.32 -5.12
CA TYR A 73 -5.49 16.97 -5.05
C TYR A 73 -5.56 18.22 -5.94
N GLU A 74 -4.56 19.10 -5.86
CA GLU A 74 -4.47 20.31 -6.67
C GLU A 74 -4.41 19.99 -8.17
N LYS A 75 -3.57 19.02 -8.57
CA LYS A 75 -3.49 18.58 -9.97
C LYS A 75 -4.79 17.98 -10.48
N ARG A 76 -5.55 17.27 -9.65
CA ARG A 76 -6.88 16.75 -10.01
C ARG A 76 -7.91 17.88 -10.15
N LYS A 77 -7.88 18.88 -9.26
CA LYS A 77 -8.73 20.08 -9.36
C LYS A 77 -8.41 20.94 -10.58
N ALA A 78 -7.15 21.00 -10.98
CA ALA A 78 -6.70 21.67 -12.19
C ALA A 78 -6.95 20.87 -13.48
N GLY A 79 -7.50 19.64 -13.40
CA GLY A 79 -7.73 18.77 -14.56
C GLY A 79 -6.46 18.17 -15.18
N ILE A 80 -5.31 18.30 -14.52
CA ILE A 80 -4.01 17.76 -14.97
C ILE A 80 -3.96 16.25 -14.78
N LEU A 81 -4.56 15.74 -13.70
CA LEU A 81 -4.65 14.32 -13.41
C LEU A 81 -6.10 13.84 -13.48
N PRO A 82 -6.36 12.62 -13.98
CA PRO A 82 -7.69 12.05 -13.95
C PRO A 82 -8.12 11.79 -12.51
N THR A 83 -9.43 11.91 -12.27
CA THR A 83 -10.06 11.44 -11.05
C THR A 83 -11.32 10.67 -11.40
N THR A 84 -11.52 9.54 -10.71
CA THR A 84 -12.75 8.74 -10.81
C THR A 84 -13.75 9.10 -9.70
N LYS A 85 -13.37 10.01 -8.80
CA LYS A 85 -14.10 10.32 -7.57
C LYS A 85 -14.11 11.83 -7.33
N ASN A 86 -15.21 12.34 -6.78
CA ASN A 86 -15.28 13.74 -6.33
C ASN A 86 -14.48 13.89 -5.03
N GLU A 87 -13.30 14.51 -5.11
CA GLU A 87 -12.50 14.86 -3.94
C GLU A 87 -12.93 16.22 -3.39
N THR A 88 -13.05 16.35 -2.08
CA THR A 88 -13.29 17.61 -1.37
C THR A 88 -12.13 17.90 -0.41
N VAL A 89 -12.02 19.13 0.08
CA VAL A 89 -10.98 19.49 1.07
C VAL A 89 -11.13 18.63 2.32
N GLU A 90 -12.37 18.37 2.74
CA GLU A 90 -12.70 17.52 3.89
C GLU A 90 -12.22 16.08 3.67
N SER A 91 -12.39 15.53 2.46
CA SER A 91 -11.89 14.19 2.12
C SER A 91 -10.36 14.09 2.18
N ILE A 92 -9.66 15.17 1.82
CA ILE A 92 -8.20 15.25 1.92
C ILE A 92 -7.76 15.36 3.38
N GLN A 93 -8.43 16.19 4.18
CA GLN A 93 -8.14 16.28 5.62
C GLN A 93 -8.34 14.94 6.32
N ALA A 94 -9.42 14.21 6.00
CA ALA A 94 -9.64 12.86 6.51
C ALA A 94 -8.51 11.90 6.10
N LEU A 95 -8.04 11.98 4.85
CA LEU A 95 -6.91 11.17 4.37
C LEU A 95 -5.60 11.52 5.10
N ILE A 96 -5.34 12.80 5.40
CA ILE A 96 -4.16 13.23 6.16
C ILE A 96 -4.21 12.69 7.59
N VAL A 97 -5.36 12.76 8.27
CA VAL A 97 -5.54 12.18 9.61
C VAL A 97 -5.30 10.67 9.58
N TRP A 98 -5.89 9.98 8.60
CA TRP A 98 -5.66 8.54 8.42
C TRP A 98 -4.17 8.24 8.15
N ASN A 99 -3.51 9.04 7.32
CA ASN A 99 -2.10 8.88 6.99
C ASN A 99 -1.20 9.04 8.22
N ARG A 100 -1.48 10.04 9.07
CA ARG A 100 -0.75 10.23 10.33
C ARG A 100 -0.92 9.05 11.26
N ASN A 101 -2.15 8.59 11.48
CA ASN A 101 -2.43 7.39 12.29
C ASN A 101 -1.76 6.13 11.73
N TYR A 102 -1.72 5.98 10.40
CA TYR A 102 -1.04 4.87 9.76
C TYR A 102 0.46 4.87 10.07
N ASN A 103 1.12 6.02 9.95
CA ASN A 103 2.56 6.15 10.13
C ASN A 103 3.00 6.20 11.60
N THR A 104 2.15 6.66 12.51
CA THR A 104 2.48 6.81 13.94
C THR A 104 2.11 5.59 14.77
N ASP A 105 1.02 4.91 14.41
CA ASP A 105 0.50 3.78 15.19
C ASP A 105 0.52 2.48 14.38
N LEU A 106 -0.21 2.42 13.26
CA LEU A 106 -0.50 1.13 12.62
C LEU A 106 0.75 0.43 12.09
N LEU A 107 1.57 1.12 11.30
CA LEU A 107 2.76 0.56 10.69
C LEU A 107 3.86 0.27 11.73
N PRO A 108 4.22 1.19 12.65
CA PRO A 108 5.21 0.89 13.67
C PRO A 108 4.82 -0.27 14.58
N ASN A 109 3.54 -0.38 14.97
CA ASN A 109 3.06 -1.51 15.76
C ASN A 109 3.18 -2.83 14.98
N PHE A 110 2.79 -2.84 13.69
CA PHE A 110 2.97 -4.02 12.84
C PHE A 110 4.42 -4.44 12.75
N VAL A 111 5.35 -3.51 12.51
CA VAL A 111 6.80 -3.81 12.42
C VAL A 111 7.34 -4.36 13.73
N ARG A 112 6.98 -3.74 14.86
CA ARG A 112 7.42 -4.15 16.19
C ARG A 112 6.95 -5.58 16.52
N ASP A 113 5.70 -5.88 16.22
CA ASP A 113 5.03 -7.11 16.67
C ASP A 113 5.09 -8.23 15.61
N SER A 114 5.61 -7.97 14.41
CA SER A 114 5.68 -8.97 13.35
C SER A 114 6.64 -10.12 13.67
N VAL A 115 6.23 -11.32 13.26
CA VAL A 115 7.08 -12.52 13.26
C VAL A 115 8.00 -12.59 12.03
N TYR A 116 7.78 -11.75 11.01
CA TYR A 116 8.49 -11.79 9.73
C TYR A 116 9.70 -10.85 9.66
N LYS A 117 10.31 -10.52 10.81
CA LYS A 117 11.39 -9.52 10.90
C LYS A 117 12.62 -9.87 10.06
N ASP A 118 12.87 -11.15 9.85
CA ASP A 118 13.97 -11.70 9.06
C ASP A 118 13.87 -11.36 7.56
N LYS A 119 12.66 -11.16 7.04
CA LYS A 119 12.40 -10.78 5.65
C LYS A 119 11.96 -9.33 5.46
N MET A 120 11.82 -8.56 6.55
CA MET A 120 11.44 -7.15 6.49
C MET A 120 12.63 -6.24 6.20
N ILE A 121 12.47 -5.38 5.20
CA ILE A 121 13.48 -4.39 4.78
C ILE A 121 12.83 -3.02 4.76
N GLN A 122 13.32 -2.13 5.62
CA GLN A 122 12.80 -0.78 5.76
C GLN A 122 13.64 0.21 4.95
N LEU A 123 12.99 0.96 4.07
CA LEU A 123 13.63 1.89 3.11
C LEU A 123 12.82 3.18 3.01
N ALA A 124 13.43 4.27 2.55
CA ALA A 124 12.74 5.56 2.48
C ALA A 124 11.86 5.72 1.22
N ASP A 125 12.26 5.08 0.12
CA ASP A 125 11.69 5.30 -1.21
C ASP A 125 11.91 4.10 -2.16
N ASN A 126 11.31 4.20 -3.34
CA ASN A 126 11.39 3.18 -4.38
C ASN A 126 12.80 3.04 -4.95
N GLU A 127 13.56 4.13 -5.05
CA GLU A 127 14.93 4.08 -5.56
C GLU A 127 15.80 3.20 -4.66
N SER A 128 15.61 3.32 -3.35
CA SER A 128 16.25 2.48 -2.35
C SER A 128 15.89 1.00 -2.51
N ILE A 129 14.66 0.66 -2.92
CA ILE A 129 14.27 -0.72 -3.25
C ILE A 129 15.10 -1.21 -4.43
N PHE A 130 15.14 -0.46 -5.53
CA PHE A 130 15.91 -0.86 -6.71
C PHE A 130 17.40 -1.01 -6.39
N ASN A 131 17.97 -0.08 -5.63
CA ASN A 131 19.37 -0.15 -5.21
C ASN A 131 19.64 -1.39 -4.35
N TYR A 132 18.71 -1.75 -3.44
CA TYR A 132 18.79 -3.00 -2.69
C TYR A 132 18.78 -4.22 -3.62
N LEU A 133 17.81 -4.30 -4.54
CA LEU A 133 17.69 -5.43 -5.45
C LEU A 133 18.89 -5.58 -6.39
N THR A 134 19.45 -4.46 -6.89
CA THR A 134 20.64 -4.47 -7.74
C THR A 134 21.90 -4.91 -6.99
N LYS A 135 22.07 -4.48 -5.72
CA LYS A 135 23.18 -4.91 -4.87
C LYS A 135 23.19 -6.42 -4.62
N TYR A 136 22.03 -7.07 -4.67
CA TYR A 136 21.87 -8.51 -4.44
C TYR A 136 21.47 -9.31 -5.69
N GLY A 137 21.70 -8.77 -6.89
CA GLY A 137 21.74 -9.57 -8.12
C GLY A 137 20.55 -9.50 -9.07
N LEU A 138 19.61 -8.55 -8.92
CA LEU A 138 18.59 -8.31 -9.94
C LEU A 138 18.97 -7.08 -10.82
N PRO A 139 19.24 -7.27 -12.13
CA PRO A 139 19.59 -6.16 -13.00
C PRO A 139 18.43 -5.18 -13.11
N ARG A 140 18.75 -3.87 -13.18
CA ARG A 140 17.79 -2.84 -13.58
C ARG A 140 17.29 -3.19 -14.99
N LYS A 141 15.97 -3.32 -15.17
CA LYS A 141 15.35 -3.30 -16.49
C LYS A 141 15.08 -1.86 -16.91
#